data_AF-A0A1V1NY28-F1
#
_entry.id   AF-A0A1V1NY28-F1
#
_cell.length_a   1.000
_cell.length_b   1.000
_cell.length_c   1.000
_cell.angle_alpha   90.00
_cell.angle_beta   90.00
_cell.angle_gamma   90.00
#
_symmetry.space_group_name_H-M   'P 1'
#
loop_
_entity.id
_entity.type
_entity.pdbx_description
1 polymer ?
#
loop_
_entity_poly.entity_id
_entity_poly.type
_entity_poly.pdbx_seq_one_letter_code
_entity_poly.pdbx_strand_id
1 'polypeptide(L)' 'MISYKVISGDTLSEIAQCNSTTVDQIMMINPEIKDKNLIYAGQTINIPSESVRLQAFKAKETTKQSSQNEMESSSLP' A
#
# COMPACT_ATOMS: atom_id res chain seq x y z
N MET A 1 -13.64 -2.72 -0.07
CA MET A 1 -13.71 -1.25 -0.23
C MET A 1 -13.84 -0.64 1.14
N ILE A 2 -13.06 0.39 1.44
CA ILE A 2 -13.14 1.15 2.69
C ILE A 2 -13.58 2.57 2.30
N SER A 3 -14.60 3.09 2.98
CA SER A 3 -14.97 4.50 2.86
C SER A 3 -14.27 5.26 3.97
N TYR A 4 -13.37 6.16 3.60
CA TYR A 4 -12.58 6.97 4.53
C TYR A 4 -13.02 8.42 4.43
N LYS A 5 -13.25 9.07 5.58
CA LYS A 5 -13.57 10.51 5.61
C LYS A 5 -12.29 11.27 5.91
N VAL A 6 -11.85 12.06 4.93
CA VAL A 6 -10.66 12.90 5.05
C VAL A 6 -10.84 13.89 6.20
N ILE A 7 -9.83 14.04 7.05
CA ILE A 7 -9.77 15.09 8.07
C ILE A 7 -8.73 16.15 7.68
N SER A 8 -8.82 17.35 8.24
CA SER A 8 -7.86 18.42 7.95
C SER A 8 -6.45 17.99 8.36
N GLY A 9 -5.54 17.98 7.40
CA GLY A 9 -4.13 17.59 7.60
C GLY A 9 -3.77 16.25 6.98
N ASP A 10 -4.75 15.43 6.60
CA ASP A 10 -4.49 14.18 5.88
C ASP A 10 -4.06 14.43 4.44
N THR A 11 -3.27 13.49 3.92
CA THR A 11 -2.88 13.46 2.51
C THR A 11 -3.20 12.11 1.89
N LEU A 12 -3.57 12.09 0.61
CA LEU A 12 -3.84 10.86 -0.13
C LEU A 12 -2.63 9.93 -0.16
N SER A 13 -1.42 10.49 -0.21
CA SER A 13 -0.18 9.71 -0.20
C SER A 13 -0.06 8.89 1.08
N GLU A 14 -0.32 9.50 2.24
CA GLU A 14 -0.23 8.85 3.54
C GLU A 14 -1.35 7.82 3.73
N ILE A 15 -2.58 8.18 3.33
CA ILE A 15 -3.73 7.27 3.32
C ILE A 15 -3.46 6.04 2.41
N ALA A 16 -2.93 6.27 1.20
CA ALA A 16 -2.62 5.20 0.26
C ALA A 16 -1.55 4.26 0.83
N GLN A 17 -0.50 4.83 1.41
CA GLN A 17 0.60 4.09 2.00
C GLN A 17 0.14 3.25 3.22
N CYS A 18 -0.69 3.82 4.10
CA CYS A 18 -1.29 3.09 5.22
C CYS A 18 -2.18 1.93 4.78
N ASN A 19 -2.84 2.06 3.63
CA ASN A 19 -3.77 1.05 3.12
C ASN A 19 -3.11 0.07 2.13
N SER A 20 -1.78 0.12 1.95
CA SER A 20 -1.04 -0.67 0.97
C SER A 20 -1.69 -0.59 -0.42
N THR A 21 -2.09 0.61 -0.82
CA THR A 21 -2.66 0.93 -2.13
C THR A 21 -1.87 2.10 -2.74
N THR A 22 -2.23 2.50 -3.95
CA THR A 22 -1.61 3.63 -4.63
C THR A 22 -2.60 4.76 -4.79
N VAL A 23 -2.09 5.99 -4.70
CA VAL A 23 -2.87 7.22 -4.93
C VAL A 23 -3.60 7.16 -6.27
N ASP A 24 -2.95 6.63 -7.30
CA ASP A 24 -3.52 6.47 -8.65
C ASP A 24 -4.78 5.60 -8.64
N GLN A 25 -4.76 4.47 -7.94
CA GLN A 25 -5.94 3.61 -7.79
C GLN A 25 -7.07 4.29 -7.00
N ILE A 26 -6.73 5.07 -5.98
CA ILE A 26 -7.72 5.85 -5.25
C ILE A 26 -8.34 6.91 -6.17
N MET A 27 -7.54 7.66 -6.93
CA MET A 27 -8.04 8.66 -7.88
C MET A 27 -8.89 8.02 -9.00
N MET A 28 -8.54 6.83 -9.46
CA MET A 28 -9.30 6.12 -10.49
C MET A 28 -10.73 5.78 -10.06
N ILE A 29 -10.93 5.48 -8.77
CA ILE A 29 -12.27 5.17 -8.22
C ILE A 29 -12.95 6.39 -7.60
N ASN A 30 -12.23 7.50 -7.40
CA ASN A 30 -12.77 8.75 -6.89
C ASN A 30 -12.60 9.87 -7.93
N PRO A 31 -13.51 9.97 -8.91
CA PRO A 31 -13.47 11.04 -9.92
C PRO A 31 -13.65 12.45 -9.32
N GLU A 32 -14.07 12.56 -8.06
CA GLU A 32 -14.14 13.84 -7.32
C GLU A 32 -12.77 14.40 -6.94
N ILE A 33 -11.74 13.54 -6.86
CA ILE A 33 -10.38 13.93 -6.49
C ILE A 33 -9.62 14.25 -7.77
N LYS A 34 -9.48 15.55 -8.07
CA LYS A 34 -8.67 16.01 -9.21
C LYS A 34 -7.18 16.09 -8.89
N ASP A 35 -6.86 16.28 -7.61
CA ASP A 35 -5.50 16.54 -7.16
C ASP A 35 -5.19 15.70 -5.92
N LYS A 36 -4.15 14.87 -6.02
CA LYS A 36 -3.69 14.05 -4.90
C LYS A 36 -3.20 14.83 -3.67
N ASN A 37 -2.76 16.07 -3.87
CA ASN A 37 -2.26 16.92 -2.80
C ASN A 37 -3.33 17.92 -2.30
N LEU A 38 -4.48 18.01 -2.97
CA LEU A 38 -5.59 18.90 -2.61
C LEU A 38 -6.82 18.06 -2.32
N ILE A 39 -6.84 17.48 -1.11
CA ILE A 39 -8.04 16.86 -0.56
C ILE A 39 -8.65 17.74 0.50
N TYR A 40 -9.97 17.77 0.53
CA TYR A 40 -10.72 18.60 1.46
C TYR A 40 -11.15 17.79 2.67
N ALA A 41 -10.92 18.36 3.85
CA ALA A 41 -11.45 17.81 5.09
C ALA A 41 -12.98 17.73 5.02
N GLY A 42 -13.52 16.58 5.41
CA GLY A 42 -14.93 16.27 5.31
C GLY A 42 -15.32 15.50 4.05
N GLN A 43 -14.42 15.35 3.07
CA GLN A 43 -14.67 14.57 1.87
C GLN A 43 -14.62 13.07 2.18
N THR A 44 -15.60 12.33 1.67
CA THR A 44 -15.61 10.87 1.75
C THR A 44 -14.92 10.33 0.50
N ILE A 45 -13.89 9.52 0.70
CA ILE A 45 -13.13 8.88 -0.37
C ILE A 45 -13.26 7.36 -0.27
N ASN A 46 -13.37 6.72 -1.42
CA ASN A 46 -13.39 5.28 -1.52
C ASN A 46 -11.97 4.77 -1.70
N ILE A 47 -11.53 3.85 -0.85
CA ILE A 47 -10.20 3.27 -0.93
C ILE A 47 -10.33 1.80 -1.37
N PRO A 48 -9.63 1.39 -2.46
CA PRO A 48 -9.59 0.00 -2.86
C PRO A 48 -8.63 -0.75 -1.92
N SER A 49 -9.12 -1.10 -0.73
CA SER A 49 -8.42 -2.02 0.16
C SER A 49 -8.73 -3.46 -0.25
N GLU A 50 -8.00 -3.95 -1.25
CA GLU A 50 -7.97 -5.38 -1.60
C GLU A 50 -6.95 -6.15 -0.75
N SER A 51 -6.04 -5.41 -0.10
CA SER A 51 -4.89 -5.99 0.60
C SER A 51 -5.28 -6.80 1.82
N VAL A 52 -6.30 -6.43 2.62
CA VAL A 52 -6.63 -7.15 3.88
C VAL A 52 -6.94 -8.64 3.66
N ARG A 53 -7.46 -9.05 2.50
CA ARG A 53 -7.70 -10.48 2.25
C ARG A 53 -6.42 -11.23 1.91
N LEU A 54 -5.45 -10.60 1.23
CA LEU A 54 -4.23 -11.25 0.75
C LEU A 54 -3.06 -11.23 1.75
N GLN A 55 -3.03 -10.31 2.74
CA GLN A 55 -1.96 -10.30 3.76
C GLN A 55 -2.10 -11.49 4.73
N ALA A 56 -3.32 -11.97 4.96
CA ALA A 56 -3.55 -13.23 5.68
C ALA A 56 -3.10 -14.46 4.87
N PHE A 57 -3.04 -14.36 3.53
CA PHE A 57 -2.51 -15.42 2.67
C PHE A 57 -1.02 -15.26 2.33
N LYS A 58 -0.42 -14.07 2.52
CA LYS A 58 1.00 -13.80 2.19
C LYS A 58 1.92 -13.66 3.42
N ALA A 59 1.37 -13.73 4.63
CA ALA A 59 2.15 -13.89 5.87
C ALA A 59 2.65 -15.33 6.11
N LYS A 60 2.46 -16.26 5.15
CA LYS A 60 3.09 -17.58 5.16
C LYS A 60 4.22 -17.77 4.14
N GLU A 61 4.57 -16.76 3.35
CA GLU A 61 5.53 -16.94 2.25
C GLU A 61 6.53 -15.78 2.07
N THR A 62 7.04 -15.21 3.17
CA THR A 62 8.32 -14.47 3.15
C THR A 62 9.03 -14.62 4.48
N THR A 63 9.55 -15.83 4.71
CA THR A 63 10.85 -16.04 5.36
C THR A 63 11.82 -16.40 4.25
N LYS A 64 12.44 -15.39 3.63
CA LYS A 64 13.74 -15.41 2.92
C LYS A 64 13.77 -14.27 1.90
N GLN A 65 14.32 -13.13 2.29
CA GLN A 65 15.18 -12.36 1.39
C GLN A 65 16.11 -11.47 2.23
N SER A 66 17.05 -12.13 2.90
CA SER A 66 18.26 -11.52 3.47
C SER A 66 19.27 -12.64 3.51
N SER A 67 19.98 -12.88 2.40
CA SER A 67 21.22 -13.66 2.29
C SER A 67 21.55 -13.83 0.80
N GLN A 68 22.18 -12.83 0.21
CA GLN A 68 23.06 -13.04 -0.94
C GLN A 68 24.41 -12.45 -0.53
N ASN A 69 25.16 -13.24 0.23
CA ASN A 69 26.61 -13.13 0.28
C ASN A 69 27.15 -14.49 -0.17
N GLU A 70 28.07 -14.40 -1.11
CA GLU A 70 28.45 -15.41 -2.09
C GLU A 70 28.90 -16.75 -1.50
N MET A 71 28.56 -17.81 -2.25
CA MET A 71 29.21 -19.11 -2.21
C MET A 71 30.49 -19.03 -3.05
N GLU A 72 31.64 -19.38 -2.46
CA GLU A 72 32.70 -20.11 -3.19
C GLU A 72 33.42 -20.97 -2.15
N SER A 73 33.07 -22.25 -2.06
CA SER A 73 33.66 -23.38 -2.80
C SER A 73 34.90 -23.92 -2.07
N SER A 74 34.80 -25.11 -1.48
CA SER A 74 35.24 -26.39 -2.09
C SER A 74 36.76 -26.52 -2.05
N SER A 75 37.40 -27.60 -1.65
CA SER A 75 37.01 -28.99 -1.52
C SER A 75 38.10 -29.71 -0.73
N LEU A 76 37.70 -30.68 0.08
CA LEU A 76 38.53 -31.83 0.46
C LEU A 76 38.97 -32.60 -0.80
N PRO A 77 40.11 -33.28 -0.74
CA PRO A 77 40.03 -34.75 -0.65
C PRO A 77 40.52 -35.30 0.70
#